data_AF-A0A2S2Q7J3-F1
#
_entry.id   AF-A0A2S2Q7J3-F1
#
_cell.length_a   1.000
_cell.length_b   1.000
_cell.length_c   1.000
_cell.angle_alpha   90.00
_cell.angle_beta   90.00
_cell.angle_gamma   90.00
#
_symmetry.space_group_name_H-M   'P 1'
#
loop_
_entity.id
_entity.type
_entity.pdbx_description
1 polymer ?
#
loop_
_entity_poly.entity_id
_entity_poly.type
_entity_poly.pdbx_seq_one_letter_code
_entity_poly.pdbx_strand_id
1 'polypeptide(L)'
;MLEKVQAFAFDTTASNSGRLNESCVLLEQMLNRPIMFLACRHHIFEIILQSIFSYSKLTIMSGPDIPIFKRFKNNWNQIDTTKFSTWVSDIGVKKILHKVV
;
A
#
# COMPACT_ATOMS: atom_id res chain seq x y z
N MET A 1 -24.08 -3.12 -11.77
CA MET A 1 -22.77 -3.62 -11.28
C MET A 1 -21.69 -2.54 -11.36
N LEU A 2 -21.56 -1.84 -12.50
CA LEU A 2 -20.63 -0.73 -12.72
C LEU A 2 -20.80 0.46 -11.76
N GLU A 3 -22.03 0.73 -11.32
CA GLU A 3 -22.32 1.80 -10.34
C GLU A 3 -21.65 1.60 -8.97
N LYS A 4 -21.29 0.36 -8.63
CA LYS A 4 -20.64 0.05 -7.34
C LYS A 4 -19.12 0.23 -7.37
N VAL A 5 -18.52 0.45 -8.55
CA VAL A 5 -17.05 0.59 -8.67
C VAL A 5 -16.61 1.89 -8.00
N GLN A 6 -15.69 1.86 -7.04
CA GLN A 6 -15.24 3.09 -6.37
C GLN A 6 -13.82 3.51 -6.77
N ALA A 7 -13.03 2.55 -7.26
CA ALA A 7 -11.63 2.78 -7.59
C ALA A 7 -11.14 1.85 -8.70
N PHE A 8 -10.10 2.28 -9.41
CA PHE A 8 -9.32 1.47 -10.35
C PHE A 8 -7.95 1.19 -9.74
N ALA A 9 -7.58 -0.08 -9.64
CA ALA A 9 -6.24 -0.50 -9.26
C ALA A 9 -5.47 -0.95 -10.52
N PHE A 10 -4.33 -0.34 -10.81
CA PHE A 10 -3.57 -0.58 -12.04
C PHE A 10 -2.06 -0.37 -11.82
N ASP A 11 -1.23 -0.99 -12.65
CA ASP A 11 0.22 -0.76 -12.64
C ASP A 11 0.58 0.56 -13.34
N THR A 12 1.62 1.25 -12.85
CA THR A 12 2.09 2.55 -13.37
C THR A 12 2.88 2.43 -14.67
N THR A 13 2.38 1.66 -15.64
CA THR A 13 2.82 1.77 -17.03
C THR A 13 2.16 2.98 -17.67
N ALA A 14 2.86 3.65 -18.58
CA ALA A 14 2.35 4.84 -19.26
C ALA A 14 0.96 4.61 -19.90
N SER A 15 0.70 3.38 -20.37
CA SER A 15 -0.57 2.93 -20.97
C SER A 15 -1.80 2.96 -20.05
N ASN A 16 -1.61 3.14 -18.74
CA ASN A 16 -2.68 3.09 -17.75
C ASN A 16 -2.93 4.44 -17.07
N SER A 17 -1.91 5.31 -16.97
CA SER A 17 -1.92 6.52 -16.13
C SER A 17 -1.81 7.85 -16.88
N GLY A 18 -1.62 7.82 -18.19
CA GLY A 18 -1.51 9.02 -19.01
C GLY A 18 -2.80 9.85 -19.07
N ARG A 19 -2.62 11.17 -19.15
CA ARG A 19 -3.65 12.18 -18.89
C ARG A 19 -4.79 12.25 -19.93
N LEU A 20 -4.57 11.80 -21.16
CA LEU A 20 -5.43 12.19 -22.29
C LEU A 20 -6.19 11.04 -22.96
N ASN A 21 -5.65 9.81 -23.01
CA ASN A 21 -6.28 8.71 -23.78
C ASN A 21 -5.98 7.31 -23.21
N GLU A 22 -5.59 7.22 -21.95
CA GLU A 22 -5.20 5.93 -21.39
C GLU A 22 -6.38 5.19 -20.77
N SER A 23 -6.17 3.90 -20.52
CA SER A 23 -7.21 2.96 -20.11
C SER A 23 -8.05 3.47 -18.92
N CYS A 24 -7.43 4.03 -17.89
CA CYS A 24 -8.16 4.54 -16.72
C CYS A 24 -8.99 5.79 -17.02
N VAL A 25 -8.49 6.68 -17.87
CA VAL A 25 -9.22 7.90 -18.28
C VAL A 25 -10.42 7.54 -19.14
N LEU A 26 -10.24 6.61 -20.10
CA LEU A 26 -11.34 6.13 -20.93
C LEU A 26 -12.41 5.41 -20.10
N LEU A 27 -12.00 4.57 -19.15
CA LEU A 27 -12.94 3.89 -18.25
C LEU A 27 -13.67 4.87 -17.31
N GLU A 28 -13.00 5.91 -16.82
CA GLU A 28 -13.64 6.94 -16.01
C GLU A 28 -14.69 7.72 -16.83
N GLN A 29 -14.35 8.10 -18.07
CA GLN A 29 -15.28 8.74 -19.01
C GLN A 29 -16.49 7.84 -19.32
N MET A 30 -16.26 6.54 -19.53
CA MET A 30 -17.34 5.56 -19.74
C MET A 30 -18.27 5.43 -18.52
N LEU A 31 -17.73 5.55 -17.30
CA LEU A 31 -18.52 5.54 -16.07
C LEU A 31 -19.19 6.88 -15.77
N ASN A 32 -18.80 7.95 -16.47
CA ASN A 32 -19.33 9.31 -16.37
C ASN A 32 -19.40 9.85 -14.92
N ARG A 33 -18.38 9.55 -14.11
CA ARG A 33 -18.24 10.02 -12.73
C ARG A 33 -16.79 9.91 -12.28
N PRO A 34 -16.37 10.71 -11.28
CA PRO A 34 -15.02 10.59 -10.73
C PRO A 34 -14.78 9.20 -10.14
N ILE A 35 -13.63 8.61 -10.47
CA ILE A 35 -13.16 7.33 -9.93
C ILE A 35 -11.80 7.53 -9.27
N MET A 36 -11.60 6.91 -8.11
CA MET A 36 -10.31 6.95 -7.44
C MET A 36 -9.30 6.08 -8.18
N PHE A 37 -8.18 6.67 -8.62
CA PHE A 37 -7.08 5.93 -9.24
C PHE A 37 -6.09 5.47 -8.18
N LEU A 38 -6.04 4.14 -7.96
CA LEU A 38 -5.10 3.46 -7.07
C LEU A 38 -3.94 2.91 -7.88
N ALA A 39 -3.14 3.82 -8.42
CA ALA A 39 -1.95 3.49 -9.20
C ALA A 39 -0.92 2.77 -8.32
N CYS A 40 -0.37 1.66 -8.84
CA CYS A 40 0.67 0.85 -8.23
C CYS A 40 0.36 0.51 -6.76
N ARG A 41 -0.43 -0.56 -6.53
CA ARG A 41 -0.75 -1.05 -5.17
C ARG A 41 0.50 -1.26 -4.31
N HIS A 42 1.63 -1.61 -4.92
CA HIS A 42 2.91 -1.70 -4.23
C HIS A 42 3.34 -0.35 -3.64
N HIS A 43 3.27 0.74 -4.42
CA HIS A 43 3.59 2.08 -3.95
C HIS A 43 2.70 2.56 -2.80
N ILE A 44 1.41 2.21 -2.82
CA ILE A 44 0.49 2.54 -1.70
C ILE A 44 0.99 1.91 -0.40
N PHE A 45 1.35 0.62 -0.44
CA PHE A 45 1.90 -0.07 0.72
C PHE A 45 3.27 0.48 1.12
N GLU A 46 4.13 0.83 0.16
CA GLU A 46 5.43 1.46 0.43
C GLU A 46 5.29 2.81 1.15
N ILE A 47 4.34 3.67 0.75
CA ILE A 47 4.08 4.98 1.38
C ILE A 47 3.56 4.82 2.81
N ILE A 48 2.61 3.90 3.03
CA ILE A 48 2.08 3.61 4.36
C ILE A 48 3.20 3.09 5.26
N LEU A 49 4.00 2.15 4.75
CA LEU A 49 5.13 1.58 5.48
C LEU A 49 6.16 2.67 5.81
N GLN A 50 6.55 3.49 4.84
CA GLN A 50 7.46 4.62 5.04
C GLN A 50 6.96 5.57 6.13
N SER A 51 5.67 5.91 6.12
CA SER A 51 5.06 6.80 7.12
C SER A 51 5.14 6.21 8.53
N ILE A 52 4.83 4.91 8.67
CA ILE A 52 4.91 4.20 9.96
C ILE A 52 6.35 4.18 10.47
N PHE A 53 7.32 3.82 9.63
CA PHE A 53 8.72 3.75 10.03
C PHE A 53 9.31 5.12 10.37
N SER A 54 8.89 6.17 9.66
CA SER A 54 9.28 7.55 9.94
C SER A 54 8.71 8.03 11.27
N TYR A 55 7.42 7.75 11.53
CA TYR A 55 6.75 8.13 12.77
C TYR A 55 7.28 7.38 14.00
N SER A 56 7.41 6.06 13.88
CA SER A 56 7.89 5.19 14.96
C SER A 56 9.38 5.32 15.24
N LYS A 57 10.14 6.02 14.38
CA LYS A 57 11.60 6.17 14.45
C LYS A 57 12.33 4.82 14.57
N LEU A 58 11.74 3.75 14.03
CA LEU A 58 12.30 2.39 14.09
C LEU A 58 13.67 2.30 13.40
N THR A 59 13.93 3.18 12.44
CA THR A 59 15.21 3.24 11.73
C THR A 59 15.39 4.60 11.05
N ILE A 60 16.65 4.99 10.82
CA ILE A 60 16.97 6.20 10.06
C ILE A 60 16.81 5.86 8.57
N MET A 61 15.83 6.49 7.92
CA MET A 61 15.60 6.34 6.48
C MET A 61 16.42 7.40 5.73
N SER A 62 17.73 7.16 5.58
CA SER A 62 18.68 8.09 4.93
C SER A 62 19.03 7.73 3.48
N GLY A 63 18.40 6.71 2.89
CA GLY A 63 18.68 6.29 1.52
C GLY A 63 17.77 5.16 1.01
N PRO A 64 17.98 4.70 -0.23
CA PRO A 64 17.18 3.62 -0.85
C PRO A 64 17.34 2.28 -0.14
N ASP A 65 18.44 2.13 0.58
CA ASP A 65 18.83 0.92 1.26
C ASP A 65 18.72 1.07 2.78
N ILE A 66 17.63 0.57 3.34
CA ILE A 66 17.39 0.62 4.78
C ILE A 66 17.90 -0.68 5.41
N PRO A 67 18.85 -0.62 6.37
CA PRO A 67 19.51 -1.82 6.91
C PRO A 67 18.55 -2.86 7.48
N ILE A 68 17.46 -2.43 8.13
CA ILE A 68 16.46 -3.35 8.70
C ILE A 68 15.75 -4.16 7.61
N PHE A 69 15.43 -3.54 6.47
CA PHE A 69 14.80 -4.22 5.34
C PHE A 69 15.78 -5.15 4.63
N LYS A 70 17.06 -4.77 4.48
CA LYS A 70 18.09 -5.67 3.97
C LYS A 70 18.27 -6.89 4.86
N ARG A 71 18.36 -6.70 6.18
CA ARG A 71 18.48 -7.81 7.13
C ARG A 71 17.26 -8.73 7.05
N PHE A 72 16.07 -8.15 7.00
CA PHE A 72 14.82 -8.90 6.89
C PHE A 72 14.76 -9.72 5.59
N LYS A 73 15.06 -9.08 4.44
CA LYS A 73 15.13 -9.75 3.13
C LYS A 73 16.12 -10.91 3.13
N ASN A 74 17.32 -10.71 3.66
CA ASN A 74 18.36 -11.75 3.70
C ASN A 74 17.97 -12.95 4.60
N ASN A 75 17.22 -12.69 5.67
CA ASN A 75 16.76 -13.74 6.59
C ASN A 75 15.37 -14.27 6.23
N TRP A 76 14.73 -13.80 5.16
CA TRP A 76 13.34 -14.12 4.82
C TRP A 76 13.07 -15.64 4.80
N ASN A 77 13.97 -16.40 4.18
CA ASN A 77 13.84 -17.85 4.07
C ASN A 77 14.00 -18.61 5.41
N GLN A 78 14.52 -17.95 6.44
CA GLN A 78 14.69 -18.50 7.78
C GLN A 78 13.53 -18.12 8.72
N ILE A 79 12.65 -17.22 8.29
CA ILE A 79 11.49 -16.80 9.09
C ILE A 79 10.40 -17.88 8.97
N ASP A 80 9.99 -18.42 10.11
CA ASP A 80 8.86 -19.33 10.19
C ASP A 80 7.56 -18.54 9.96
N THR A 81 7.03 -18.65 8.73
CA THR A 81 5.78 -17.98 8.32
C THR A 81 4.54 -18.59 8.96
N THR A 82 4.66 -19.67 9.73
CA THR A 82 3.55 -20.24 10.52
C THR A 82 3.50 -19.68 11.94
N LYS A 83 4.57 -19.05 12.41
CA LYS A 83 4.71 -18.51 13.77
C LYS A 83 4.81 -16.99 13.79
N PHE A 84 3.81 -16.32 13.24
CA PHE A 84 3.64 -14.88 13.40
C PHE A 84 2.27 -14.55 13.96
N SER A 85 2.21 -13.53 14.81
CA SER A 85 0.96 -12.91 15.25
C SER A 85 0.79 -11.61 14.49
N THR A 86 -0.38 -11.41 13.90
CA THR A 86 -0.70 -10.10 13.31
C THR A 86 -1.09 -9.13 14.41
N TRP A 87 -1.03 -7.83 14.12
CA TRP A 87 -1.53 -6.81 15.03
C TRP A 87 -3.02 -7.01 15.37
N VAL A 88 -3.79 -7.69 14.51
CA VAL A 88 -5.21 -8.01 14.70
C VAL A 88 -5.42 -8.93 15.91
N SER A 89 -4.49 -9.84 16.18
CA SER A 89 -4.53 -10.73 17.34
C SER A 89 -4.07 -10.07 18.64
N ASP A 90 -3.46 -8.89 18.58
CA ASP A 90 -2.99 -8.17 19.76
C ASP A 90 -4.12 -7.32 20.37
N ILE A 91 -4.53 -7.66 21.60
CA ILE A 91 -5.63 -6.99 22.32
C ILE A 91 -5.30 -5.52 22.61
N GLY A 92 -4.03 -5.20 22.87
CA GLY A 92 -3.57 -3.84 23.13
C GLY A 92 -3.64 -2.97 21.89
N VAL A 93 -3.12 -3.47 20.77
CA VAL A 93 -3.17 -2.76 19.47
C VAL A 93 -4.62 -2.60 18.99
N LYS A 94 -5.45 -3.64 19.12
CA LYS A 94 -6.87 -3.58 18.77
C LYS A 94 -7.62 -2.50 19.54
N LYS A 95 -7.35 -2.34 20.85
CA LYS A 95 -7.95 -1.28 21.68
C LYS A 95 -7.54 0.13 21.25
N ILE A 96 -6.31 0.30 20.77
CA ILE A 96 -5.83 1.62 20.29
C ILE A 96 -6.51 1.96 18.96
N LEU A 97 -6.52 1.04 18.00
CA LEU A 97 -7.07 1.30 16.66
C LEU A 97 -8.60 1.44 16.66
N HIS A 98 -9.32 0.76 17.56
CA HIS A 98 -10.77 0.96 17.73
C HIS A 98 -11.16 2.34 18.28
N LYS A 99 -10.23 3.13 18.83
CA LYS A 99 -10.50 4.51 19.27
C LYS A 99 -10.31 5.54 18.16
N VAL A 100 -9.76 5.14 17.02
CA VAL A 100 -9.39 6.04 15.90
C VAL A 100 -10.44 6.00 14.78
N VAL A 101 -11.40 5.08 14.85
CA VAL A 101 -12.58 4.97 13.97
C VAL A 101 -13.81 5.36 14.77
#